data_AF-A0AAE1TXJ5-F1
#
_entry.id   AF-A0AAE1TXJ5-F1
#
_cell.length_a   1.000
_cell.length_b   1.000
_cell.length_c   1.000
_cell.angle_alpha   90.00
_cell.angle_beta   90.00
_cell.angle_gamma   90.00
#
_symmetry.space_group_name_H-M   'P 1'
#
loop_
_entity.id
_entity.type
_entity.pdbx_description
1 polymer ?
#
loop_
_entity_poly.entity_id
_entity_poly.type
_entity_poly.pdbx_seq_one_letter_code
_entity_poly.pdbx_strand_id
1 'polypeptide(L)'
;MTLHDKDLEQVLHERCPSVLARIVIMREVCRLVDAMHNEGFAHNDVCMRKVSVNIPRTQERNEEMGKEEKGTEIARTEDNMTKVMLFGVRFMRPLGDSAYFRRMWEISRDRETLRTRCYPWLAPELFTFCQKSSRAADVYSIGYLGRQLLAPHPHPLSSILRECLGPVKTRPSIPQLFHAFDNEVTHLSSNLVGHGESKRPS
;
A
#
# COMPACT_ATOMS: atom_id res chain seq x y z
N MET A 1 9.58 11.65 21.95
CA MET A 1 9.99 11.23 20.60
C MET A 1 8.76 11.36 19.71
N THR A 2 8.47 12.56 19.18
CA THR A 2 7.32 12.78 18.30
C THR A 2 7.79 12.63 16.85
N LEU A 3 7.90 11.39 16.39
CA LEU A 3 7.76 11.14 14.96
C LEU A 3 6.33 11.56 14.62
N HIS A 4 6.17 12.64 13.85
CA HIS A 4 4.89 12.98 13.27
C HIS A 4 4.60 11.94 12.18
N ASP A 5 4.10 10.78 12.60
CA ASP A 5 3.63 9.73 11.71
C ASP A 5 2.45 10.30 10.91
N LYS A 6 2.71 10.68 9.66
CA LYS A 6 1.66 11.10 8.72
C LYS A 6 1.04 9.86 8.11
N ASP A 7 -0.27 9.90 7.91
CA ASP A 7 -0.93 8.89 7.08
C ASP A 7 -0.63 9.15 5.59
N LEU A 8 -0.81 8.12 4.76
CA LEU A 8 -0.48 8.18 3.34
C LEU A 8 -1.35 9.21 2.60
N GLU A 9 -2.58 9.46 3.06
CA GLU A 9 -3.45 10.49 2.48
C GLU A 9 -2.83 11.89 2.67
N GLN A 10 -2.33 12.19 3.88
CA GLN A 10 -1.61 13.42 4.18
C GLN A 10 -0.31 13.54 3.37
N VAL A 11 0.46 12.46 3.25
CA VAL A 11 1.71 12.46 2.49
C VAL A 11 1.45 12.78 1.02
N LEU A 12 0.43 12.18 0.40
CA LEU A 12 0.04 12.45 -1.00
C LEU A 12 -0.50 13.86 -1.21
N HIS A 13 -1.10 14.46 -0.19
CA HIS A 13 -1.57 15.84 -0.26
C HIS A 13 -0.41 16.85 -0.20
N GLU A 14 0.60 16.57 0.62
CA GLU A 14 1.73 17.48 0.80
C GLU A 14 2.82 17.31 -0.27
N ARG A 15 2.97 16.10 -0.81
CA ARG A 15 4.05 15.72 -1.71
C ARG A 15 3.53 14.76 -2.76
N CYS A 16 4.19 14.71 -3.91
CA CYS A 16 3.92 13.72 -4.94
C CYS A 16 5.02 12.65 -4.90
N PRO A 17 4.84 11.49 -4.21
CA PRO A 17 5.85 10.45 -4.18
C PRO A 17 6.12 9.93 -5.58
N SER A 18 7.37 9.55 -5.85
CA SER A 18 7.74 8.89 -7.11
C SER A 18 6.96 7.59 -7.30
N VAL A 19 6.81 7.15 -8.55
CA VAL A 19 6.13 5.88 -8.87
C VAL A 19 6.79 4.71 -8.11
N LEU A 20 8.12 4.67 -8.08
CA LEU A 20 8.89 3.69 -7.30
C LEU A 20 8.50 3.72 -5.82
N ALA A 21 8.45 4.89 -5.19
CA ALA A 21 8.06 5.01 -3.78
C ALA A 21 6.64 4.49 -3.52
N ARG A 22 5.69 4.76 -4.42
CA ARG A 22 4.31 4.26 -4.31
C ARG A 22 4.24 2.73 -4.41
N ILE A 23 5.03 2.13 -5.29
CA ILE A 23 5.12 0.67 -5.46
C ILE A 23 5.77 0.03 -4.23
N VAL A 24 6.84 0.63 -3.70
CA VAL A 24 7.47 0.17 -2.45
C VAL A 24 6.46 0.20 -1.29
N ILE A 25 5.67 1.27 -1.16
CA ILE A 25 4.60 1.34 -0.15
C ILE A 25 3.61 0.18 -0.32
N MET A 26 3.16 -0.09 -1.55
CA MET A 26 2.24 -1.19 -1.82
C MET A 26 2.83 -2.57 -1.54
N ARG A 27 4.11 -2.78 -1.86
CA ARG A 27 4.85 -4.00 -1.52
C ARG A 27 4.84 -4.23 -0.01
N GLU A 28 5.16 -3.20 0.78
CA GLU A 28 5.16 -3.29 2.24
C GLU A 28 3.75 -3.53 2.81
N VAL A 29 2.71 -2.89 2.26
CA VAL A 29 1.32 -3.17 2.65
C VAL A 29 0.98 -4.64 2.42
N CYS A 30 1.36 -5.23 1.29
CA CYS A 30 1.13 -6.65 1.03
C CYS A 30 1.86 -7.52 2.06
N ARG A 31 3.12 -7.21 2.38
CA ARG A 31 3.90 -7.95 3.38
C ARG A 31 3.26 -7.92 4.77
N LEU A 32 2.77 -6.76 5.20
CA LEU A 32 2.12 -6.60 6.51
C LEU A 32 0.77 -7.34 6.57
N VAL A 33 -0.02 -7.28 5.51
CA VAL A 33 -1.31 -7.99 5.44
C VAL A 33 -1.09 -9.51 5.36
N ASP A 34 -0.09 -9.98 4.62
CA ASP A 34 0.25 -11.41 4.56
C ASP A 34 0.64 -11.94 5.95
N ALA A 35 1.44 -11.18 6.71
CA ALA A 35 1.78 -11.52 8.08
C ALA A 35 0.52 -11.67 8.97
N MET A 36 -0.45 -10.76 8.86
CA MET A 36 -1.72 -10.88 9.58
C MET A 36 -2.52 -12.13 9.14
N HIS A 37 -2.53 -12.43 7.84
CA HIS A 37 -3.22 -13.60 7.28
C HIS A 37 -2.61 -14.92 7.75
N ASN A 38 -1.29 -14.95 7.96
CA ASN A 38 -0.56 -16.09 8.49
C ASN A 38 -0.83 -16.31 9.99
N GLU A 39 -1.09 -15.23 10.73
CA GLU A 39 -1.59 -15.28 12.12
C GLU A 39 -3.09 -15.58 12.22
N GLY A 40 -3.77 -15.82 11.09
CA GLY A 40 -5.18 -16.21 11.07
C GLY A 40 -6.16 -15.03 11.13
N PHE A 41 -5.72 -13.81 10.85
CA PHE A 41 -6.55 -12.61 10.87
C PHE A 41 -6.69 -11.97 9.48
N ALA A 42 -7.81 -11.29 9.21
CA ALA A 42 -7.97 -10.32 8.13
C ALA A 42 -7.99 -8.91 8.69
N HIS A 43 -7.43 -7.94 7.96
CA HIS A 43 -7.37 -6.54 8.38
C HIS A 43 -8.73 -5.83 8.24
N ASN A 44 -9.46 -6.11 7.16
CA ASN A 44 -10.79 -5.62 6.80
C ASN A 44 -10.94 -4.10 6.57
N ASP A 45 -9.91 -3.29 6.82
CA ASP A 45 -9.96 -1.82 6.71
C ASP A 45 -8.70 -1.23 6.05
N VAL A 46 -8.14 -1.90 5.04
CA VAL A 46 -6.93 -1.40 4.36
C VAL A 46 -7.29 -0.17 3.51
N CYS A 47 -6.75 1.00 3.87
CA CYS A 47 -6.94 2.25 3.11
C CYS A 47 -5.79 3.24 3.36
N MET A 48 -5.71 4.33 2.56
CA MET A 48 -4.64 5.33 2.70
C MET A 48 -4.48 5.87 4.13
N ARG A 49 -5.58 6.11 4.84
CA ARG A 49 -5.58 6.62 6.23
C ARG A 49 -5.04 5.63 7.26
N LYS A 50 -4.93 4.36 6.88
CA LYS A 50 -4.37 3.29 7.73
C LYS A 50 -2.92 3.00 7.43
N VAL A 51 -2.40 3.49 6.31
CA VAL A 51 -1.00 3.36 5.96
C VAL A 51 -0.29 4.60 6.47
N SER A 52 0.66 4.43 7.38
CA SER A 52 1.58 5.51 7.76
C SER A 52 2.93 5.27 7.13
N VAL A 53 3.54 6.37 6.71
CA VAL A 53 4.71 6.38 5.85
C VAL A 53 5.69 7.38 6.43
N ASN A 54 6.83 6.91 6.91
CA ASN A 54 7.92 7.79 7.31
C ASN A 54 8.85 8.01 6.11
N ILE A 55 8.77 9.17 5.46
CA ILE A 55 9.70 9.56 4.40
C ILE A 55 10.84 10.36 5.06
N PRO A 56 12.07 9.84 5.14
CA PRO A 56 13.17 10.59 5.75
C PRO A 56 13.40 11.90 4.99
N ARG A 57 13.54 13.01 5.73
CA ARG A 57 13.69 14.39 5.21
C ARG A 57 15.02 14.66 4.47
N THR A 58 15.76 13.63 4.07
CA THR A 58 17.17 13.74 3.68
C THR A 58 17.43 14.51 2.37
N GLN A 59 16.39 14.96 1.65
CA GLN A 59 16.55 15.78 0.44
C GLN A 59 16.48 17.31 0.65
N GLU A 60 16.02 17.82 1.81
CA GLU A 60 16.00 19.28 2.06
C GLU A 60 17.37 19.85 2.47
N ARG A 61 18.39 19.00 2.74
CA ARG A 61 19.75 19.46 3.13
C ARG A 61 20.79 19.43 2.02
N ASN A 62 20.55 18.71 0.93
CA ASN A 62 21.52 18.62 -0.17
C ASN A 62 21.39 19.75 -1.20
N GLU A 63 20.33 20.57 -1.14
CA GLU A 63 20.28 21.86 -1.85
C GLU A 63 20.98 23.00 -1.08
N GLU A 64 21.30 22.82 0.21
CA GLU A 64 22.08 23.78 1.01
C GLU A 64 23.59 23.49 1.06
N MET A 65 24.03 22.28 0.72
CA MET A 65 25.46 21.94 0.66
C MET A 65 25.85 21.48 -0.73
N GLY A 66 26.29 22.45 -1.54
CA GLY A 66 27.13 22.17 -2.70
C GLY A 66 28.42 21.49 -2.24
N LYS A 67 28.48 20.17 -2.36
CA LYS A 67 29.72 19.39 -2.52
C LYS A 67 29.40 17.99 -3.03
N GLU A 68 29.95 17.71 -4.20
CA GLU A 68 29.89 16.44 -4.90
C GLU A 68 30.57 15.33 -4.09
N GLU A 69 29.85 14.23 -3.83
CA GLU A 69 30.45 12.91 -3.65
C GLU A 69 29.66 11.90 -4.49
N LYS A 70 30.09 11.72 -5.74
CA LYS A 70 29.69 10.61 -6.61
C LYS A 70 30.36 9.33 -6.14
N GLY A 71 29.69 8.60 -5.25
CA GLY A 71 30.13 7.27 -4.84
C GLY A 71 29.04 6.56 -4.05
N THR A 72 28.35 5.61 -4.69
CA THR A 72 27.36 4.68 -4.09
C THR A 72 26.11 5.32 -3.47
N GLU A 73 25.37 6.08 -4.27
CA GLU A 73 24.05 6.61 -3.92
C GLU A 73 22.96 5.52 -3.87
N ILE A 74 23.13 4.43 -4.64
CA ILE A 74 22.13 3.37 -4.83
C ILE A 74 21.97 2.48 -3.59
N ALA A 75 23.07 2.14 -2.90
CA ALA A 75 23.03 1.32 -1.68
C ALA A 75 22.38 2.05 -0.49
N ARG A 76 22.32 3.39 -0.51
CA ARG A 76 21.68 4.19 0.54
C ARG A 76 20.16 4.32 0.37
N THR A 77 19.63 4.02 -0.82
CA THR A 77 18.20 4.13 -1.13
C THR A 77 17.37 3.03 -0.47
N GLU A 78 17.94 1.84 -0.29
CA GLU A 78 17.31 0.74 0.44
C GLU A 78 17.46 0.89 1.96
N ASP A 79 18.53 1.52 2.47
CA ASP A 79 18.72 1.76 3.91
C ASP A 79 17.97 2.99 4.44
N ASN A 80 17.54 3.93 3.57
CA ASN A 80 16.62 5.02 3.93
C ASN A 80 15.14 4.57 3.84
N MET A 81 14.87 3.32 4.23
CA MET A 81 13.58 2.67 4.10
C MET A 81 12.46 3.53 4.68
N THR A 82 11.52 3.86 3.80
CA THR A 82 10.20 4.33 4.14
C THR A 82 9.58 3.37 5.16
N LYS A 83 9.53 3.75 6.44
CA LYS A 83 8.87 2.91 7.44
C LYS A 83 7.38 2.94 7.15
N VAL A 84 6.87 1.85 6.57
CA VAL A 84 5.44 1.66 6.32
C VAL A 84 4.85 0.92 7.52
N MET A 85 3.81 1.50 8.11
CA MET A 85 3.04 0.89 9.19
C MET A 85 1.58 0.82 8.77
N LEU A 86 0.91 -0.28 9.13
CA LEU A 86 -0.53 -0.45 8.92
C LEU A 86 -1.26 -0.39 10.26
N PHE A 87 -2.07 0.66 10.43
CA PHE A 87 -2.89 0.91 11.61
C PHE A 87 -4.33 0.47 11.39
N GLY A 88 -5.14 0.45 12.46
CA GLY A 88 -6.56 0.09 12.34
C GLY A 88 -6.90 -1.31 12.82
N VAL A 89 -6.04 -1.91 13.66
CA VAL A 89 -6.23 -3.20 14.32
C VAL A 89 -7.61 -3.40 14.97
N ARG A 90 -8.34 -2.34 15.30
CA ARG A 90 -9.72 -2.42 15.82
C ARG A 90 -10.69 -3.16 14.88
N PHE A 91 -10.40 -3.16 13.57
CA PHE A 91 -11.20 -3.83 12.53
C PHE A 91 -10.69 -5.22 12.16
N MET A 92 -9.50 -5.58 12.66
CA MET A 92 -8.88 -6.87 12.39
C MET A 92 -9.69 -8.01 13.02
N ARG A 93 -10.02 -9.05 12.27
CA ARG A 93 -10.86 -10.16 12.75
C ARG A 93 -10.28 -11.51 12.36
N PRO A 94 -10.56 -12.57 13.13
CA PRO A 94 -10.23 -13.92 12.71
C PRO A 94 -10.80 -14.20 11.33
N LEU A 95 -10.02 -14.87 10.48
CA LEU A 95 -10.48 -15.33 9.18
C LEU A 95 -11.71 -16.23 9.38
N GLY A 96 -12.77 -15.96 8.62
CA GLY A 96 -14.03 -16.67 8.74
C GLY A 96 -15.05 -16.04 9.72
N ASP A 97 -14.69 -15.00 10.48
CA ASP A 97 -15.63 -14.34 11.40
C ASP A 97 -16.65 -13.47 10.64
N SER A 98 -17.94 -13.76 10.82
CA SER A 98 -19.08 -13.00 10.29
C SER A 98 -19.85 -12.21 11.36
N ALA A 99 -19.58 -12.45 12.66
CA ALA A 99 -20.34 -11.83 13.76
C ALA A 99 -20.04 -10.34 13.89
N TYR A 100 -18.85 -9.91 13.47
CA TYR A 100 -18.43 -8.52 13.52
C TYR A 100 -19.17 -7.63 12.52
N PHE A 101 -19.21 -8.02 11.24
CA PHE A 101 -19.84 -7.20 10.20
C PHE A 101 -21.34 -7.06 10.42
N ARG A 102 -22.00 -8.11 10.92
CA ARG A 102 -23.40 -8.04 11.34
C ARG A 102 -23.60 -6.94 12.40
N ARG A 103 -22.80 -6.96 13.47
CA ARG A 103 -22.86 -5.95 14.55
C ARG A 103 -22.46 -4.54 14.09
N MET A 104 -21.42 -4.42 13.27
CA MET A 104 -21.02 -3.12 12.70
C MET A 104 -22.12 -2.55 11.83
N TRP A 105 -22.76 -3.39 11.01
CA TRP A 105 -23.85 -2.97 10.17
C TRP A 105 -25.05 -2.49 11.00
N GLU A 106 -25.42 -3.26 12.03
CA GLU A 106 -26.46 -2.91 12.99
C GLU A 106 -26.18 -1.57 13.70
N ILE A 107 -24.94 -1.35 14.15
CA ILE A 107 -24.51 -0.10 14.80
C ILE A 107 -24.42 1.06 13.78
N SER A 108 -24.10 0.77 12.51
CA SER A 108 -23.94 1.76 11.43
C SER A 108 -25.24 2.26 10.82
N ARG A 109 -26.31 1.45 10.88
CA ARG A 109 -27.62 1.84 10.33
C ARG A 109 -28.14 3.12 10.97
N ASP A 110 -27.80 3.37 12.23
CA ASP A 110 -28.19 4.57 12.99
C ASP A 110 -27.14 5.69 12.96
N ARG A 111 -25.97 5.47 12.35
CA ARG A 111 -24.84 6.39 12.44
C ARG A 111 -24.21 6.67 11.08
N GLU A 112 -24.49 7.88 10.60
CA GLU A 112 -23.87 8.58 9.46
C GLU A 112 -22.32 8.55 9.48
N THR A 113 -21.70 8.23 10.62
CA THR A 113 -20.25 8.12 10.82
C THR A 113 -19.59 6.92 10.14
N LEU A 114 -20.31 5.84 9.80
CA LEU A 114 -19.75 4.73 9.02
C LEU A 114 -19.81 4.94 7.51
N ARG A 115 -20.70 5.82 7.04
CA ARG A 115 -20.90 6.11 5.61
C ARG A 115 -19.76 6.92 4.96
N THR A 116 -18.92 7.62 5.73
CA THR A 116 -18.27 8.81 5.14
C THR A 116 -16.80 8.69 4.77
N ARG A 117 -16.02 7.66 5.17
CA ARG A 117 -14.55 7.74 4.97
C ARG A 117 -13.82 6.48 4.49
N CYS A 118 -14.18 5.29 4.98
CA CYS A 118 -13.49 4.04 4.56
C CYS A 118 -14.33 3.20 3.57
N TYR A 119 -15.57 3.61 3.30
CA TYR A 119 -16.53 2.92 2.43
C TYR A 119 -16.00 2.60 1.01
N PRO A 120 -15.27 3.52 0.34
CA PRO A 120 -14.74 3.24 -1.00
C PRO A 120 -13.72 2.09 -1.04
N TRP A 121 -13.13 1.78 0.12
CA TRP A 121 -12.02 0.83 0.25
C TRP A 121 -12.49 -0.56 0.63
N LEU A 122 -13.71 -0.68 1.17
CA LEU A 122 -14.26 -1.96 1.61
C LEU A 122 -14.69 -2.80 0.42
N ALA A 123 -14.38 -4.09 0.50
CA ALA A 123 -14.82 -5.04 -0.51
C ALA A 123 -16.36 -5.10 -0.55
N PRO A 124 -17.00 -5.07 -1.75
CA PRO A 124 -18.45 -5.02 -1.89
C PRO A 124 -19.18 -6.11 -1.12
N GLU A 125 -18.56 -7.27 -1.03
CA GLU A 125 -19.13 -8.41 -0.34
C GLU A 125 -19.27 -8.20 1.17
N LEU A 126 -18.44 -7.36 1.80
CA LEU A 126 -18.55 -7.03 3.23
C LEU A 126 -19.84 -6.26 3.56
N PHE A 127 -20.53 -5.69 2.57
CA PHE A 127 -21.82 -5.02 2.74
C PHE A 127 -23.01 -5.97 2.66
N THR A 128 -22.81 -7.20 2.22
CA THR A 128 -23.89 -8.20 2.19
C THR A 128 -23.93 -8.94 3.53
N PHE A 129 -25.13 -9.07 4.11
CA PHE A 129 -25.42 -9.44 5.52
C PHE A 129 -24.88 -10.80 6.02
N CYS A 130 -24.07 -11.50 5.22
CA CYS A 130 -23.63 -12.88 5.45
C CYS A 130 -22.14 -13.14 5.15
N GLN A 131 -21.34 -12.14 4.79
CA GLN A 131 -19.95 -12.40 4.41
C GLN A 131 -18.98 -12.35 5.58
N LYS A 132 -18.03 -13.29 5.54
CA LYS A 132 -17.02 -13.53 6.56
C LYS A 132 -15.80 -12.66 6.27
N SER A 133 -15.11 -12.24 7.32
CA SER A 133 -13.76 -11.68 7.22
C SER A 133 -12.89 -12.64 6.40
N SER A 134 -12.31 -12.17 5.30
CA SER A 134 -11.64 -13.04 4.34
C SER A 134 -10.41 -12.37 3.76
N ARG A 135 -9.43 -13.20 3.36
CA ARG A 135 -8.23 -12.73 2.68
C ARG A 135 -8.56 -11.94 1.40
N ALA A 136 -9.60 -12.38 0.70
CA ALA A 136 -10.06 -11.76 -0.54
C ALA A 136 -10.58 -10.33 -0.33
N ALA A 137 -11.17 -10.03 0.83
CA ALA A 137 -11.63 -8.68 1.14
C ALA A 137 -10.44 -7.70 1.26
N ASP A 138 -9.37 -8.11 1.94
CA ASP A 138 -8.14 -7.31 2.01
C ASP A 138 -7.48 -7.14 0.62
N VAL A 139 -7.50 -8.19 -0.22
CA VAL A 139 -7.02 -8.11 -1.60
C VAL A 139 -7.77 -7.04 -2.40
N TYR A 140 -9.10 -6.95 -2.25
CA TYR A 140 -9.87 -5.90 -2.91
C TYR A 140 -9.40 -4.51 -2.47
N SER A 141 -9.28 -4.29 -1.17
CA SER A 141 -8.85 -3.02 -0.60
C SER A 141 -7.44 -2.62 -1.06
N ILE A 142 -6.51 -3.58 -1.12
CA ILE A 142 -5.16 -3.41 -1.68
C ILE A 142 -5.22 -3.07 -3.17
N GLY A 143 -6.04 -3.75 -3.94
CA GLY A 143 -6.25 -3.47 -5.36
C GLY A 143 -6.75 -2.04 -5.60
N TYR A 144 -7.73 -1.60 -4.80
CA TYR A 144 -8.28 -0.25 -4.86
C TYR A 144 -7.22 0.79 -4.50
N LEU A 145 -6.44 0.54 -3.44
CA LEU A 145 -5.31 1.38 -3.03
C LEU A 145 -4.22 1.49 -4.09
N GLY A 146 -3.79 0.37 -4.66
CA GLY A 146 -2.79 0.36 -5.72
C GLY A 146 -3.24 1.16 -6.94
N ARG A 147 -4.52 1.05 -7.34
CA ARG A 147 -5.06 1.84 -8.45
C ARG A 147 -5.07 3.34 -8.15
N GLN A 148 -5.46 3.74 -6.94
CA GLN A 148 -5.45 5.17 -6.59
C GLN A 148 -4.02 5.73 -6.53
N LEU A 149 -3.06 4.96 -6.02
CA LEU A 149 -1.67 5.40 -5.95
C LEU A 149 -1.00 5.47 -7.33
N LEU A 150 -1.32 4.57 -8.26
CA LEU A 150 -0.63 4.51 -9.55
C LEU A 150 -1.36 5.27 -10.67
N ALA A 151 -2.58 5.76 -10.42
CA ALA A 151 -3.30 6.62 -11.36
C ALA A 151 -2.62 8.00 -11.54
N PRO A 152 -2.79 8.65 -12.70
CA PRO A 152 -3.52 8.19 -13.90
C PRO A 152 -2.68 7.35 -14.88
N HIS A 153 -1.44 7.00 -14.53
CA HIS A 153 -0.49 6.47 -15.49
C HIS A 153 -0.73 4.97 -15.80
N PRO A 154 -0.66 4.56 -17.09
CA PRO A 154 -0.58 3.15 -17.43
C PRO A 154 0.61 2.51 -16.72
N HIS A 155 0.40 1.35 -16.12
CA HIS A 155 1.39 0.68 -15.29
C HIS A 155 1.33 -0.84 -15.53
N PRO A 156 2.44 -1.59 -15.55
CA PRO A 156 2.42 -3.06 -15.73
C PRO A 156 1.50 -3.78 -14.73
N LEU A 157 1.43 -3.27 -13.51
CA LEU A 157 0.53 -3.75 -12.44
C LEU A 157 -0.97 -3.50 -12.68
N SER A 158 -1.36 -2.75 -13.73
CA SER A 158 -2.77 -2.41 -13.98
C SER A 158 -3.68 -3.62 -14.17
N SER A 159 -3.18 -4.72 -14.75
CA SER A 159 -3.99 -5.95 -14.92
C SER A 159 -4.29 -6.59 -13.58
N ILE A 160 -3.25 -6.91 -12.79
CA ILE A 160 -3.42 -7.59 -11.50
C ILE A 160 -4.22 -6.73 -10.50
N LEU A 161 -4.06 -5.41 -10.54
CA LEU A 161 -4.86 -4.48 -9.74
C LEU A 161 -6.33 -4.43 -10.17
N ARG A 162 -6.63 -4.66 -11.45
CA ARG A 162 -8.02 -4.81 -11.94
C ARG A 162 -8.61 -6.14 -11.49
N GLU A 163 -7.83 -7.21 -11.51
CA GLU A 163 -8.24 -8.54 -11.04
C GLU A 163 -8.61 -8.54 -9.55
N CYS A 164 -7.89 -7.76 -8.73
CA CYS A 164 -8.23 -7.55 -7.32
C CYS A 164 -9.64 -6.99 -7.10
N LEU A 165 -10.12 -6.15 -8.03
CA LEU A 165 -11.46 -5.54 -7.95
C LEU A 165 -12.56 -6.43 -8.57
N GLY A 166 -12.18 -7.58 -9.14
CA GLY A 166 -13.09 -8.52 -9.74
C GLY A 166 -13.85 -9.40 -8.74
N PRO A 167 -14.55 -10.44 -9.25
CA PRO A 167 -15.19 -11.45 -8.42
C PRO A 167 -14.22 -12.11 -7.44
N VAL A 168 -14.67 -12.44 -6.22
CA VAL A 168 -13.83 -13.05 -5.15
C VAL A 168 -12.97 -14.22 -5.66
N LYS A 169 -13.54 -15.09 -6.50
CA LYS A 169 -12.86 -16.28 -7.05
C LYS A 169 -11.70 -15.98 -8.02
N THR A 170 -11.64 -14.77 -8.57
CA THR A 170 -10.60 -14.37 -9.55
C THR A 170 -9.54 -13.48 -8.93
N ARG A 171 -9.69 -13.09 -7.66
CA ARG A 171 -8.73 -12.21 -7.00
C ARG A 171 -7.42 -12.95 -6.76
N PRO A 172 -6.27 -12.31 -7.01
CA PRO A 172 -4.98 -12.92 -6.69
C PRO A 172 -4.83 -13.08 -5.17
N SER A 173 -3.95 -13.98 -4.77
CA SER A 173 -3.51 -14.08 -3.37
C SER A 173 -2.58 -12.91 -3.00
N ILE A 174 -2.46 -12.62 -1.70
CA ILE A 174 -1.52 -11.60 -1.20
C ILE A 174 -0.07 -11.91 -1.62
N PRO A 175 0.44 -13.15 -1.56
CA PRO A 175 1.78 -13.48 -2.07
C PRO A 175 1.96 -13.16 -3.55
N GLN A 176 0.97 -13.42 -4.39
CA GLN A 176 1.04 -13.06 -5.82
C GLN A 176 1.14 -11.55 -6.02
N LEU A 177 0.40 -10.76 -5.24
CA LEU A 177 0.50 -9.30 -5.27
C LEU A 177 1.86 -8.81 -4.80
N PHE A 178 2.36 -9.36 -3.69
CA PHE A 178 3.68 -9.03 -3.18
C PHE A 178 4.75 -9.24 -4.24
N HIS A 179 4.80 -10.41 -4.88
CA HIS A 179 5.75 -10.71 -5.94
C HIS A 179 5.59 -9.79 -7.16
N ALA A 180 4.36 -9.43 -7.53
CA ALA A 180 4.13 -8.49 -8.62
C ALA A 180 4.73 -7.11 -8.30
N PHE A 181 4.48 -6.57 -7.10
CA PHE A 181 5.08 -5.30 -6.68
C PHE A 181 6.60 -5.39 -6.56
N ASP A 182 7.15 -6.49 -6.01
CA ASP A 182 8.58 -6.66 -5.81
C ASP A 182 9.37 -6.79 -7.13
N ASN A 183 8.80 -7.50 -8.10
CA ASN A 183 9.36 -7.57 -9.45
C ASN A 183 9.40 -6.18 -10.11
N GLU A 184 8.35 -5.37 -9.94
CA GLU A 184 8.34 -4.01 -10.48
C GLU A 184 9.37 -3.12 -9.78
N VAL A 185 9.51 -3.22 -8.45
CA VAL A 185 10.58 -2.51 -7.71
C VAL A 185 11.94 -2.87 -8.30
N THR A 186 12.20 -4.17 -8.49
CA THR A 186 13.46 -4.66 -9.06
C THR A 186 13.70 -4.07 -10.46
N HIS A 187 12.69 -4.09 -11.32
CA HIS A 187 12.77 -3.56 -12.69
C HIS A 187 13.02 -2.04 -12.74
N LEU A 188 12.30 -1.26 -11.93
CA LEU A 188 12.49 0.19 -11.86
C LEU A 188 13.86 0.54 -11.29
N SER A 189 14.32 -0.19 -10.27
CA SER A 189 15.65 -0.01 -9.68
C SER A 189 16.77 -0.32 -10.66
N SER A 190 16.67 -1.40 -11.46
CA SER A 190 17.70 -1.74 -12.46
C SER A 190 17.84 -0.67 -13.55
N ASN A 191 16.74 -0.05 -13.95
CA ASN A 191 16.75 1.01 -14.96
C ASN A 191 17.44 2.29 -14.47
N LEU A 192 17.42 2.56 -13.16
CA LEU A 192 18.13 3.69 -12.57
C LEU A 192 19.64 3.51 -12.59
N VAL A 193 20.14 2.27 -12.46
CA VAL A 193 21.58 1.96 -12.49
C VAL A 193 22.13 1.99 -13.93
N GLY A 194 21.34 1.49 -14.90
CA GLY A 194 21.79 1.34 -16.30
C GLY A 194 22.01 2.65 -17.08
N HIS A 195 21.55 3.80 -16.58
CA HIS A 195 21.82 5.11 -17.22
C HIS A 195 23.19 5.71 -16.87
N GLY A 196 23.95 5.10 -15.95
CA GLY A 196 25.30 5.53 -15.60
C GLY A 196 26.40 5.07 -16.57
N GLU A 197 26.13 4.07 -17.43
CA GLU A 197 27.11 3.48 -18.35
C GLU A 197 26.93 3.95 -19.80
N SER A 198 26.54 5.22 -19.98
CA SER A 198 26.65 5.84 -21.31
C SER A 198 28.12 5.99 -21.66
N LYS A 199 28.55 5.11 -22.57
CA LYS A 199 29.88 5.04 -23.17
C LYS A 199 30.46 6.44 -23.39
N ARG A 200 31.65 6.69 -22.83
CA ARG A 200 32.51 7.77 -23.33
C ARG A 200 32.63 7.60 -24.85
N PRO A 201 32.32 8.61 -25.67
CA PRO A 201 32.61 8.54 -27.09
C PRO A 201 34.13 8.39 -27.25
N SER A 202 34.52 7.30 -27.91
CA SER A 202 35.86 7.04 -28.42
C SER A 202 36.16 7.93 -29.61
#